data_AF-A0A661BYZ8-F1
#
_entry.id   AF-A0A661BYZ8-F1
#
_cell.length_a   1.000
_cell.length_b   1.000
_cell.length_c   1.000
_cell.angle_alpha   90.00
_cell.angle_beta   90.00
_cell.angle_gamma   90.00
#
_symmetry.space_group_name_H-M   'P 1'
#
loop_
_entity.id
_entity.type
_entity.pdbx_description
1 polymer ?
#
loop_
_entity_poly.entity_id
_entity_poly.type
_entity_poly.pdbx_seq_one_letter_code
_entity_poly.pdbx_strand_id
1 'polypeptide(L)'
;MSFSIRYKLLIYFLLLFVSQAVQAGAYIFAGEGFEDLITHPNTYSGTESEVVVRICIDPASVNAGDMEIPVQNNINIFNKQQSTIGNIKQGANNNIASDQIDFESVSLHEIGHCVGMAHVNLASESGFTGAQTNYTKSTDGMNGFDLAAGADGKIGSKDDVRGNDGNLHWFRKSNNDPFTIDNVIDKTTYSVNLADLPADDNFAANADRNLSTFLGLPKTEAVMQQGTYFDEAQRTLGHDDVATISYAASGLDEQAGTSDDYTVELEYGGISNSNCDVSLSFTGTTGLAFCATEGEFIGQTGPVPGRVYNHAHITTASIEFGNSFNWYFNQETVNLAPVVTAIDDQVLLEQDILQINVNSSDAGGDALVITAVGLPTFANLVDNGDGTAVITVSTETGDESISQVTLSVTDDGLPNVSTQEVFQLIVTLDTDNDGLTDYDEINEYQTLPDNPDTDGDFISDGDEVNDGSNPNDDTSWPNYADGDISPLGLPDGLINAGDYLIAQRISLGEISATSLELSHGDLFPPGSPDGVIDTSDLILLLKLIQQ
;
A
#
# COMPACT_ATOMS: atom_id res chain seq x y z
N MET A 1 -24.51 43.64 39.76
CA MET A 1 -25.74 43.48 38.96
C MET A 1 -25.46 44.00 37.55
N SER A 2 -25.52 43.13 36.55
CA SER A 2 -25.97 43.47 35.19
C SER A 2 -26.52 42.19 34.55
N PHE A 3 -27.26 42.32 33.45
CA PHE A 3 -28.07 41.23 32.88
C PHE A 3 -27.37 40.46 31.75
N SER A 4 -27.75 39.19 31.58
CA SER A 4 -27.46 38.43 30.35
C SER A 4 -28.33 38.90 29.19
N ILE A 5 -27.79 38.88 27.96
CA ILE A 5 -28.58 38.84 26.73
C ILE A 5 -28.07 37.67 25.88
N ARG A 6 -29.02 36.87 25.36
CA ARG A 6 -28.75 35.77 24.41
C ARG A 6 -28.84 36.28 22.98
N TYR A 7 -28.11 35.66 22.07
CA TYR A 7 -28.57 35.48 20.70
C TYR A 7 -28.40 34.02 20.26
N LYS A 8 -29.40 33.50 19.55
CA LYS A 8 -29.29 32.31 18.71
C LYS A 8 -29.23 32.78 17.26
N LEU A 9 -28.49 32.07 16.43
CA LEU A 9 -28.77 31.99 15.00
C LEU A 9 -28.75 30.51 14.59
N LEU A 10 -29.55 30.15 13.60
CA LEU A 10 -29.72 28.78 13.14
C LEU A 10 -30.08 28.81 11.66
N ILE A 11 -29.28 28.18 10.81
CA ILE A 11 -29.54 27.99 9.38
C ILE A 11 -29.26 26.52 9.05
N TYR A 12 -30.19 25.89 8.36
CA TYR A 12 -30.08 24.52 7.85
C TYR A 12 -29.63 24.56 6.39
N PHE A 13 -28.85 23.55 5.98
CA PHE A 13 -28.99 22.99 4.63
C PHE A 13 -28.77 21.46 4.68
N LEU A 14 -29.27 20.75 3.66
CA LEU A 14 -29.47 19.30 3.67
C LEU A 14 -29.25 18.72 2.27
N LEU A 15 -28.20 17.90 2.10
CA LEU A 15 -27.94 16.92 1.02
C LEU A 15 -26.58 16.24 1.29
N LEU A 16 -26.30 14.98 0.95
CA LEU A 16 -27.02 13.71 1.17
C LEU A 16 -26.08 12.53 0.81
N PHE A 17 -26.14 11.41 1.56
CA PHE A 17 -25.53 10.09 1.29
C PHE A 17 -23.98 9.91 1.30
N VAL A 18 -23.51 9.16 2.33
CA VAL A 18 -22.77 7.87 2.24
C VAL A 18 -21.38 7.84 1.54
N SER A 19 -20.31 7.28 2.14
CA SER A 19 -20.17 6.64 3.47
C SER A 19 -18.73 6.35 3.92
N GLN A 20 -18.49 6.48 5.23
CA GLN A 20 -17.61 5.66 6.09
C GLN A 20 -16.09 5.64 5.80
N ALA A 21 -15.25 5.17 6.72
CA ALA A 21 -15.45 4.96 8.19
C ALA A 21 -14.67 6.07 8.95
N VAL A 22 -14.30 6.16 10.24
CA VAL A 22 -13.91 5.33 11.44
C VAL A 22 -13.44 6.33 12.56
N GLN A 23 -12.86 6.17 13.77
CA GLN A 23 -12.35 5.15 14.73
C GLN A 23 -12.56 5.75 16.16
N ALA A 24 -11.70 5.47 17.17
CA ALA A 24 -11.77 6.01 18.55
C ALA A 24 -10.43 5.84 19.33
N GLY A 25 -10.32 6.16 20.64
CA GLY A 25 -9.10 5.93 21.46
C GLY A 25 -8.90 6.76 22.75
N ALA A 26 -7.90 6.42 23.60
CA ALA A 26 -7.61 7.11 24.87
C ALA A 26 -6.09 7.28 25.15
N TYR A 27 -5.72 8.25 26.01
CA TYR A 27 -4.31 8.59 26.32
C TYR A 27 -3.90 8.35 27.80
N ILE A 28 -2.60 8.10 28.04
CA ILE A 28 -2.05 7.71 29.35
C ILE A 28 -2.15 8.80 30.43
N PHE A 29 -1.85 10.06 30.11
CA PHE A 29 -1.93 11.14 31.09
C PHE A 29 -3.36 11.71 31.27
N ALA A 30 -4.33 11.32 30.44
CA ALA A 30 -5.71 11.80 30.50
C ALA A 30 -6.47 11.25 31.72
N GLY A 31 -7.20 12.14 32.42
CA GLY A 31 -7.90 11.82 33.66
C GLY A 31 -8.67 13.01 34.26
N GLU A 32 -9.01 12.94 35.55
CA GLU A 32 -9.74 13.99 36.29
C GLU A 32 -9.10 15.38 36.15
N GLY A 33 -9.83 16.32 35.55
CA GLY A 33 -9.36 17.69 35.27
C GLY A 33 -8.47 17.84 34.03
N PHE A 34 -8.19 16.74 33.34
CA PHE A 34 -7.33 16.63 32.15
C PHE A 34 -7.96 15.63 31.15
N GLU A 35 -9.27 15.74 30.94
CA GLU A 35 -10.05 14.80 30.13
C GLU A 35 -9.75 14.94 28.63
N ASP A 36 -9.34 16.15 28.23
CA ASP A 36 -8.94 16.58 26.89
C ASP A 36 -7.42 16.49 26.66
N LEU A 37 -6.66 15.80 27.52
CA LEU A 37 -5.21 15.72 27.43
C LEU A 37 -4.73 14.63 26.44
N ILE A 38 -4.14 15.07 25.34
CA ILE A 38 -3.48 14.23 24.34
C ILE A 38 -2.04 13.95 24.78
N THR A 39 -1.58 12.70 24.61
CA THR A 39 -0.20 12.31 24.90
C THR A 39 0.53 11.93 23.62
N HIS A 40 1.67 12.56 23.38
CA HIS A 40 2.55 12.34 22.23
C HIS A 40 3.78 11.48 22.63
N PRO A 41 4.43 10.80 21.67
CA PRO A 41 5.70 10.11 21.91
C PRO A 41 6.84 11.05 22.32
N ASN A 42 8.00 10.48 22.64
CA ASN A 42 9.20 11.24 23.00
C ASN A 42 9.66 12.20 21.90
N THR A 43 10.37 13.26 22.29
CA THR A 43 10.93 14.33 21.44
C THR A 43 9.94 15.28 20.75
N TYR A 44 8.67 14.91 20.53
CA TYR A 44 7.69 15.81 19.90
C TYR A 44 7.44 17.08 20.75
N SER A 45 7.58 18.26 20.16
CA SER A 45 7.42 19.56 20.82
C SER A 45 6.48 20.53 20.08
N GLY A 46 5.97 20.13 18.90
CA GLY A 46 5.12 20.95 18.05
C GLY A 46 5.83 21.58 16.85
N THR A 47 7.00 21.05 16.45
CA THR A 47 7.77 21.56 15.30
C THR A 47 8.45 20.48 14.44
N GLU A 48 8.35 19.23 14.87
CA GLU A 48 8.95 18.04 14.29
C GLU A 48 7.95 17.45 13.29
N SER A 49 8.39 17.12 12.07
CA SER A 49 7.56 16.43 11.06
C SER A 49 7.65 14.89 11.13
N GLU A 50 8.55 14.39 11.97
CA GLU A 50 8.95 12.99 12.09
C GLU A 50 9.44 12.79 13.53
N VAL A 51 8.91 11.77 14.20
CA VAL A 51 9.14 11.49 15.61
C VAL A 51 9.61 10.04 15.73
N VAL A 52 10.91 9.87 15.95
CA VAL A 52 11.56 8.56 16.04
C VAL A 52 11.60 8.09 17.50
N VAL A 53 11.05 6.91 17.75
CA VAL A 53 11.00 6.26 19.06
C VAL A 53 11.91 5.04 19.04
N ARG A 54 13.08 5.10 19.67
CA ARG A 54 14.06 4.00 19.61
C ARG A 54 13.83 2.97 20.72
N ILE A 55 13.45 1.76 20.32
CA ILE A 55 13.01 0.68 21.21
C ILE A 55 14.12 -0.36 21.39
N CYS A 56 14.67 -0.46 22.60
CA CYS A 56 15.74 -1.39 22.96
C CYS A 56 15.26 -2.53 23.86
N ILE A 57 16.03 -3.62 23.90
CA ILE A 57 15.92 -4.68 24.90
C ILE A 57 17.12 -4.59 25.86
N ASP A 58 16.91 -4.58 27.17
CA ASP A 58 18.01 -4.55 28.15
C ASP A 58 18.88 -5.83 28.02
N PRO A 59 20.20 -5.74 27.76
CA PRO A 59 21.11 -6.88 27.78
C PRO A 59 21.17 -7.68 29.09
N ALA A 60 20.64 -7.15 30.21
CA ALA A 60 20.48 -7.86 31.47
C ALA A 60 19.13 -8.58 31.63
N SER A 61 18.18 -8.36 30.72
CA SER A 61 16.89 -9.05 30.70
C SER A 61 17.07 -10.56 30.50
N VAL A 62 16.32 -11.38 31.25
CA VAL A 62 16.24 -12.81 30.91
C VAL A 62 15.42 -12.97 29.63
N ASN A 63 15.79 -13.94 28.78
CA ASN A 63 15.20 -14.16 27.46
C ASN A 63 15.43 -12.98 26.46
N ALA A 64 16.41 -12.09 26.70
CA ALA A 64 16.69 -10.93 25.83
C ALA A 64 16.88 -11.28 24.34
N GLY A 65 17.39 -12.47 24.02
CA GLY A 65 17.51 -12.95 22.64
C GLY A 65 16.18 -13.44 22.06
N ASP A 66 15.38 -14.15 22.85
CA ASP A 66 14.06 -14.65 22.44
C ASP A 66 13.05 -13.49 22.22
N MET A 67 13.27 -12.35 22.89
CA MET A 67 12.54 -11.09 22.71
C MET A 67 12.83 -10.37 21.38
N GLU A 68 13.93 -10.68 20.66
CA GLU A 68 14.39 -9.88 19.52
C GLU A 68 13.40 -9.86 18.35
N ILE A 69 12.93 -11.03 17.89
CA ILE A 69 11.98 -11.14 16.78
C ILE A 69 10.60 -10.53 17.13
N PRO A 70 9.96 -10.82 18.29
CA PRO A 70 8.71 -10.17 18.69
C PRO A 70 8.77 -8.63 18.74
N VAL A 71 9.90 -8.07 19.16
CA VAL A 71 10.06 -6.61 19.25
C VAL A 71 10.21 -5.99 17.86
N GLN A 72 10.97 -6.62 16.96
CA GLN A 72 11.05 -6.22 15.55
C GLN A 72 9.68 -6.33 14.85
N ASN A 73 8.93 -7.40 15.14
CA ASN A 73 7.56 -7.59 14.65
C ASN A 73 6.63 -6.46 15.09
N ASN A 74 6.62 -6.12 16.38
CA ASN A 74 5.79 -5.05 16.92
C ASN A 74 6.16 -3.66 16.39
N ILE A 75 7.46 -3.40 16.19
CA ILE A 75 7.95 -2.20 15.49
C ILE A 75 7.37 -2.13 14.07
N ASN A 76 7.44 -3.22 13.30
CA ASN A 76 6.86 -3.27 11.95
C ASN A 76 5.33 -3.11 11.95
N ILE A 77 4.63 -3.63 12.97
CA ILE A 77 3.17 -3.51 13.12
C ILE A 77 2.76 -2.05 13.37
N PHE A 78 3.44 -1.34 14.28
CA PHE A 78 3.20 0.08 14.52
C PHE A 78 3.63 0.95 13.34
N ASN A 79 4.76 0.70 12.70
CA ASN A 79 5.21 1.48 11.54
C ASN A 79 4.29 1.32 10.32
N LYS A 80 3.61 0.18 10.17
CA LYS A 80 2.56 -0.02 9.15
C LYS A 80 1.26 0.75 9.44
N GLN A 81 0.99 1.11 10.71
CA GLN A 81 -0.29 1.69 11.21
C GLN A 81 -1.56 1.06 10.60
N GLN A 82 -1.52 -0.25 10.29
CA GLN A 82 -2.59 -0.93 9.57
C GLN A 82 -3.61 -1.56 10.53
N SER A 83 -4.83 -1.04 10.54
CA SER A 83 -5.92 -1.56 11.36
C SER A 83 -6.48 -2.86 10.79
N THR A 84 -6.94 -3.75 11.67
CA THR A 84 -7.39 -5.11 11.30
C THR A 84 -8.74 -5.51 11.93
N ILE A 85 -9.35 -6.56 11.36
CA ILE A 85 -10.56 -7.22 11.88
C ILE A 85 -10.22 -8.69 12.14
N GLY A 86 -10.74 -9.25 13.24
CA GLY A 86 -10.45 -10.64 13.62
C GLY A 86 -9.01 -10.85 14.09
N ASN A 87 -8.39 -9.86 14.73
CA ASN A 87 -7.00 -9.89 15.20
C ASN A 87 -6.73 -10.91 16.32
N ILE A 88 -7.73 -11.28 17.11
CA ILE A 88 -7.60 -12.31 18.15
C ILE A 88 -7.55 -13.72 17.51
N LYS A 89 -6.45 -14.44 17.71
CA LYS A 89 -6.23 -15.84 17.28
C LYS A 89 -6.09 -16.77 18.49
N GLN A 90 -6.87 -17.85 18.54
CA GLN A 90 -6.90 -18.82 19.64
C GLN A 90 -6.95 -20.26 19.13
N GLY A 91 -6.41 -21.20 19.89
CA GLY A 91 -6.37 -22.63 19.60
C GLY A 91 -5.59 -22.94 18.32
N ALA A 92 -6.12 -23.85 17.49
CA ALA A 92 -5.54 -24.23 16.20
C ALA A 92 -5.52 -23.11 15.12
N ASN A 93 -5.57 -21.84 15.52
CA ASN A 93 -5.41 -20.64 14.68
C ASN A 93 -4.18 -19.82 15.10
N ASN A 94 -3.39 -20.26 16.09
CA ASN A 94 -2.13 -19.64 16.52
C ASN A 94 -1.04 -20.71 16.75
N ASN A 95 0.14 -20.30 17.22
CA ASN A 95 1.31 -21.15 17.49
C ASN A 95 1.62 -21.33 19.00
N ILE A 96 0.67 -21.04 19.89
CA ILE A 96 0.86 -20.89 21.36
C ILE A 96 0.24 -22.08 22.12
N ALA A 97 0.85 -22.51 23.23
CA ALA A 97 0.27 -23.57 24.08
C ALA A 97 -0.83 -23.04 25.01
N SER A 98 -1.76 -23.91 25.42
CA SER A 98 -2.90 -23.60 26.31
C SER A 98 -2.55 -23.24 27.75
N ASP A 99 -1.27 -23.22 28.10
CA ASP A 99 -0.71 -22.73 29.35
C ASP A 99 0.34 -21.61 29.15
N GLN A 100 0.46 -21.04 27.95
CA GLN A 100 1.38 -19.95 27.60
C GLN A 100 0.66 -18.62 27.29
N ILE A 101 1.33 -17.51 27.59
CA ILE A 101 0.94 -16.13 27.21
C ILE A 101 1.88 -15.63 26.12
N ASP A 102 1.35 -15.00 25.07
CA ASP A 102 2.14 -14.48 23.96
C ASP A 102 2.90 -13.21 24.33
N PHE A 103 4.23 -13.26 24.29
CA PHE A 103 5.07 -12.09 24.55
C PHE A 103 4.90 -11.01 23.47
N GLU A 104 4.69 -11.38 22.20
CA GLU A 104 4.51 -10.41 21.12
C GLU A 104 3.26 -9.55 21.35
N SER A 105 2.11 -10.19 21.58
CA SER A 105 0.85 -9.49 21.87
C SER A 105 0.92 -8.58 23.11
N VAL A 106 1.55 -9.03 24.21
CA VAL A 106 1.70 -8.18 25.40
C VAL A 106 2.69 -7.05 25.16
N SER A 107 3.83 -7.29 24.49
CA SER A 107 4.77 -6.21 24.19
C SER A 107 4.22 -5.20 23.17
N LEU A 108 3.27 -5.58 22.30
CA LEU A 108 2.57 -4.65 21.41
C LEU A 108 1.71 -3.66 22.22
N HIS A 109 0.95 -4.16 23.21
CA HIS A 109 0.15 -3.37 24.14
C HIS A 109 1.02 -2.39 24.95
N GLU A 110 2.12 -2.86 25.53
CA GLU A 110 2.99 -2.01 26.36
C GLU A 110 3.77 -0.98 25.53
N ILE A 111 4.11 -1.28 24.27
CA ILE A 111 4.65 -0.28 23.34
C ILE A 111 3.60 0.81 23.06
N GLY A 112 2.32 0.44 22.92
CA GLY A 112 1.20 1.39 22.79
C GLY A 112 1.16 2.42 23.94
N HIS A 113 1.28 1.95 25.19
CA HIS A 113 1.43 2.85 26.34
C HIS A 113 2.67 3.74 26.24
N CYS A 114 3.81 3.17 25.86
CA CYS A 114 5.08 3.88 25.73
C CYS A 114 5.13 4.88 24.54
N VAL A 115 4.12 4.91 23.66
CA VAL A 115 3.93 5.94 22.62
C VAL A 115 2.76 6.91 22.91
N GLY A 116 2.11 6.79 24.07
CA GLY A 116 1.11 7.76 24.58
C GLY A 116 -0.31 7.21 24.76
N MET A 117 -0.59 5.99 24.34
CA MET A 117 -1.94 5.41 24.41
C MET A 117 -2.31 4.97 25.83
N ALA A 118 -3.60 4.83 26.12
CA ALA A 118 -4.12 4.21 27.34
C ALA A 118 -5.09 3.08 27.04
N HIS A 119 -5.43 2.34 28.11
CA HIS A 119 -6.57 1.46 28.12
C HIS A 119 -7.83 2.16 27.58
N VAL A 120 -8.51 1.49 26.65
CA VAL A 120 -9.81 1.93 26.09
C VAL A 120 -10.98 1.70 27.06
N ASN A 121 -10.71 0.96 28.14
CA ASN A 121 -11.67 0.45 29.10
C ASN A 121 -11.36 0.85 30.55
N LEU A 122 -12.31 0.61 31.46
CA LEU A 122 -12.12 0.68 32.91
C LEU A 122 -11.32 -0.52 33.43
N ALA A 123 -10.11 -0.63 32.92
CA ALA A 123 -9.09 -1.59 33.26
C ALA A 123 -8.83 -1.71 34.77
N SER A 124 -8.28 -2.84 35.20
CA SER A 124 -8.32 -3.35 36.57
C SER A 124 -7.63 -2.47 37.63
N GLU A 125 -6.75 -1.55 37.22
CA GLU A 125 -6.20 -0.50 38.08
C GLU A 125 -7.27 0.49 38.60
N SER A 126 -8.43 0.57 37.94
CA SER A 126 -9.65 1.24 38.42
C SER A 126 -10.27 0.54 39.64
N GLY A 127 -9.74 -0.62 40.06
CA GLY A 127 -10.24 -1.42 41.19
C GLY A 127 -11.40 -2.38 40.85
N PHE A 128 -11.81 -2.44 39.58
CA PHE A 128 -12.84 -3.35 39.08
C PHE A 128 -12.29 -4.71 38.63
N THR A 129 -13.17 -5.72 38.56
CA THR A 129 -12.82 -7.08 38.09
C THR A 129 -13.98 -7.71 37.33
N GLY A 130 -13.67 -8.65 36.42
CA GLY A 130 -14.67 -9.28 35.55
C GLY A 130 -15.37 -8.25 34.65
N ALA A 131 -16.61 -8.50 34.22
CA ALA A 131 -17.29 -7.67 33.22
C ALA A 131 -17.44 -6.17 33.56
N GLN A 132 -17.18 -5.74 34.80
CA GLN A 132 -17.09 -4.31 35.13
C GLN A 132 -15.89 -3.61 34.47
N THR A 133 -14.83 -4.34 34.09
CA THR A 133 -13.65 -3.75 33.43
C THR A 133 -13.87 -3.43 31.97
N ASN A 134 -15.02 -3.78 31.38
CA ASN A 134 -15.25 -3.69 29.93
C ASN A 134 -16.06 -2.45 29.53
N TYR A 135 -16.53 -1.65 30.50
CA TYR A 135 -17.06 -0.31 30.26
C TYR A 135 -15.94 0.60 29.73
N THR A 136 -16.27 1.53 28.82
CA THR A 136 -15.32 2.48 28.21
C THR A 136 -14.60 3.33 29.25
N LYS A 137 -13.30 3.62 29.05
CA LYS A 137 -12.46 4.38 29.99
C LYS A 137 -13.08 5.75 30.28
N SER A 138 -13.16 6.07 31.57
CA SER A 138 -13.72 7.33 32.06
C SER A 138 -13.03 7.76 33.35
N THR A 139 -13.26 9.01 33.76
CA THR A 139 -13.14 9.42 35.16
C THR A 139 -14.36 8.95 35.97
N ASP A 140 -14.38 9.16 37.30
CA ASP A 140 -15.52 8.82 38.15
C ASP A 140 -16.38 10.04 38.50
N GLY A 141 -17.70 9.91 38.34
CA GLY A 141 -18.64 10.97 38.66
C GLY A 141 -18.65 11.35 40.14
N MET A 142 -19.41 12.40 40.50
CA MET A 142 -19.50 12.90 41.90
C MET A 142 -20.10 11.87 42.89
N ASN A 143 -20.58 10.74 42.39
CA ASN A 143 -21.14 9.58 43.10
C ASN A 143 -20.24 8.33 43.03
N GLY A 144 -19.07 8.42 42.40
CA GLY A 144 -18.32 7.29 41.87
C GLY A 144 -18.94 6.78 40.55
N PHE A 145 -18.21 5.89 39.86
CA PHE A 145 -18.55 5.36 38.54
C PHE A 145 -20.02 4.90 38.38
N ASP A 146 -20.71 5.44 37.40
CA ASP A 146 -22.05 5.03 36.97
C ASP A 146 -21.94 3.88 35.94
N LEU A 147 -21.97 2.63 36.44
CA LEU A 147 -21.79 1.41 35.66
C LEU A 147 -23.13 0.72 35.33
N ALA A 148 -23.90 1.31 34.42
CA ALA A 148 -25.18 0.77 33.97
C ALA A 148 -25.22 0.55 32.45
N ALA A 149 -25.39 -0.72 32.07
CA ALA A 149 -25.62 -1.17 30.69
C ALA A 149 -26.79 -0.43 30.02
N GLY A 150 -26.68 -0.24 28.70
CA GLY A 150 -27.69 0.38 27.85
C GLY A 150 -29.01 -0.40 27.70
N ALA A 151 -29.85 0.06 26.78
CA ALA A 151 -31.11 -0.60 26.40
C ALA A 151 -30.88 -1.90 25.61
N ASP A 152 -29.73 -2.05 24.95
CA ASP A 152 -29.32 -3.30 24.30
C ASP A 152 -28.79 -4.38 25.28
N GLY A 153 -28.48 -3.98 26.52
CA GLY A 153 -27.94 -4.83 27.57
C GLY A 153 -26.47 -5.24 27.38
N LYS A 154 -25.69 -4.46 26.62
CA LYS A 154 -24.24 -4.58 26.47
C LYS A 154 -23.50 -3.67 27.45
N ILE A 155 -22.19 -3.81 27.45
CA ILE A 155 -21.25 -3.08 28.29
C ILE A 155 -20.18 -2.55 27.34
N GLY A 156 -19.86 -1.26 27.46
CA GLY A 156 -19.07 -0.54 26.47
C GLY A 156 -19.85 -0.21 25.19
N SER A 157 -21.18 -0.40 25.17
CA SER A 157 -22.01 0.02 24.03
C SER A 157 -22.29 1.51 24.07
N LYS A 158 -22.57 2.09 22.90
CA LYS A 158 -22.86 3.51 22.73
C LYS A 158 -24.07 4.04 23.49
N ASP A 159 -24.96 3.16 23.97
CA ASP A 159 -26.13 3.51 24.78
C ASP A 159 -25.93 3.30 26.29
N ASP A 160 -24.72 2.98 26.76
CA ASP A 160 -24.38 2.87 28.19
C ASP A 160 -24.76 4.12 29.00
N VAL A 161 -25.35 3.90 30.18
CA VAL A 161 -25.87 4.96 31.05
C VAL A 161 -24.81 5.34 32.08
N ARG A 162 -23.79 6.09 31.62
CA ARG A 162 -22.62 6.54 32.40
C ARG A 162 -22.84 7.79 33.26
N GLY A 163 -24.10 8.21 33.44
CA GLY A 163 -24.51 9.21 34.43
C GLY A 163 -23.78 10.56 34.37
N ASN A 164 -22.79 10.73 35.26
CA ASN A 164 -21.92 11.92 35.34
C ASN A 164 -20.41 11.60 35.32
N ASP A 165 -20.02 10.41 34.86
CA ASP A 165 -18.62 10.03 34.61
C ASP A 165 -18.02 10.87 33.47
N GLY A 166 -16.78 11.34 33.63
CA GLY A 166 -16.07 12.10 32.60
C GLY A 166 -15.53 11.17 31.51
N ASN A 167 -15.92 11.37 30.25
CA ASN A 167 -15.38 10.57 29.14
C ASN A 167 -13.88 10.84 28.94
N LEU A 168 -13.10 9.77 28.75
CA LEU A 168 -11.66 9.83 28.40
C LEU A 168 -11.36 9.19 27.04
N HIS A 169 -12.39 8.66 26.36
CA HIS A 169 -12.28 7.97 25.08
C HIS A 169 -12.70 8.91 23.95
N TRP A 170 -11.74 9.39 23.17
CA TRP A 170 -11.99 10.06 21.91
C TRP A 170 -12.79 9.13 20.99
N PHE A 171 -13.86 9.60 20.38
CA PHE A 171 -14.72 8.79 19.53
C PHE A 171 -15.01 9.52 18.21
N ARG A 172 -15.28 8.76 17.14
CA ARG A 172 -15.73 9.37 15.89
C ARG A 172 -17.16 9.92 16.01
N LYS A 173 -17.27 11.23 15.78
CA LYS A 173 -18.49 12.05 15.88
C LYS A 173 -19.66 11.55 15.01
N SER A 174 -19.38 10.86 13.90
CA SER A 174 -20.44 10.52 12.92
C SER A 174 -21.22 9.23 13.20
N ASN A 175 -20.65 8.28 13.95
CA ASN A 175 -21.31 7.00 14.25
C ASN A 175 -20.86 6.27 15.53
N ASN A 176 -19.81 6.71 16.23
CA ASN A 176 -19.39 6.17 17.54
C ASN A 176 -19.31 4.62 17.56
N ASP A 177 -18.67 4.11 16.51
CA ASP A 177 -18.26 2.71 16.34
C ASP A 177 -16.73 2.72 16.46
N PRO A 178 -16.08 1.81 17.20
CA PRO A 178 -14.62 1.78 17.31
C PRO A 178 -13.93 0.82 16.31
N PHE A 179 -14.67 0.17 15.40
CA PHE A 179 -14.17 -0.99 14.62
C PHE A 179 -14.02 -0.79 13.09
N THR A 180 -13.82 0.44 12.57
CA THR A 180 -13.67 0.69 11.09
C THR A 180 -12.71 1.87 10.72
N ILE A 181 -12.26 2.05 9.45
CA ILE A 181 -11.31 3.06 8.84
C ILE A 181 -11.74 4.54 8.51
N ASP A 182 -11.26 5.64 9.12
CA ASP A 182 -11.38 7.02 8.54
C ASP A 182 -10.20 7.43 7.64
N ASN A 183 -10.37 8.51 6.88
CA ASN A 183 -9.35 9.08 5.98
C ASN A 183 -8.75 10.39 6.51
N VAL A 184 -9.41 11.06 7.46
CA VAL A 184 -8.91 12.25 8.17
C VAL A 184 -9.15 12.04 9.65
N ILE A 185 -8.09 12.10 10.45
CA ILE A 185 -8.09 11.72 11.87
C ILE A 185 -7.69 12.94 12.70
N ASP A 186 -8.66 13.80 12.99
CA ASP A 186 -8.44 15.08 13.68
C ASP A 186 -9.72 15.60 14.38
N LYS A 187 -9.67 16.81 14.97
CA LYS A 187 -10.78 17.45 15.71
C LYS A 187 -12.08 17.65 14.91
N THR A 188 -12.04 17.53 13.58
CA THR A 188 -13.20 17.66 12.70
C THR A 188 -14.02 16.37 12.63
N THR A 189 -13.36 15.22 12.73
CA THR A 189 -13.95 13.88 12.64
C THR A 189 -14.10 13.16 13.99
N TYR A 190 -13.26 13.50 14.98
CA TYR A 190 -13.21 12.88 16.32
C TYR A 190 -13.50 13.88 17.44
N SER A 191 -13.83 13.40 18.64
CA SER A 191 -14.00 14.21 19.85
C SER A 191 -13.98 13.35 21.12
N VAL A 192 -13.45 13.87 22.24
CA VAL A 192 -13.70 13.30 23.58
C VAL A 192 -15.00 13.88 24.20
N ASN A 193 -15.51 14.98 23.68
CA ASN A 193 -16.68 15.66 24.23
C ASN A 193 -17.98 14.96 23.81
N LEU A 194 -18.65 14.28 24.76
CA LEU A 194 -19.92 13.57 24.59
C LEU A 194 -21.04 14.38 23.90
N ALA A 195 -20.98 15.72 23.90
CA ALA A 195 -21.94 16.55 23.16
C ALA A 195 -21.80 16.47 21.62
N ASP A 196 -20.72 15.87 21.11
CA ASP A 196 -20.49 15.57 19.68
C ASP A 196 -20.94 14.15 19.29
N LEU A 197 -21.55 13.37 20.19
CA LEU A 197 -22.04 12.03 19.90
C LEU A 197 -23.14 12.02 18.81
N PRO A 198 -23.31 10.89 18.09
CA PRO A 198 -24.48 10.65 17.25
C PRO A 198 -25.80 10.79 18.02
N ALA A 199 -26.88 11.07 17.29
CA ALA A 199 -28.22 11.04 17.88
C ALA A 199 -28.56 9.63 18.39
N ASP A 200 -29.20 9.59 19.55
CA ASP A 200 -29.58 8.39 20.33
C ASP A 200 -28.41 7.63 21.00
N ASP A 201 -27.19 8.19 21.01
CA ASP A 201 -26.05 7.68 21.78
C ASP A 201 -25.89 8.41 23.12
N ASN A 202 -25.44 7.69 24.15
CA ASN A 202 -25.26 8.18 25.52
C ASN A 202 -23.78 8.30 25.94
N PHE A 203 -22.89 7.43 25.42
CA PHE A 203 -21.47 7.42 25.75
C PHE A 203 -20.59 6.94 24.60
N ALA A 204 -19.27 7.15 24.70
CA ALA A 204 -18.29 6.60 23.78
C ALA A 204 -18.29 5.06 23.82
N ALA A 205 -18.29 4.41 22.66
CA ALA A 205 -18.25 2.94 22.57
C ALA A 205 -16.83 2.38 22.76
N ASN A 206 -16.72 1.25 23.47
CA ASN A 206 -15.45 0.57 23.74
C ASN A 206 -15.11 -0.48 22.66
N ALA A 207 -13.84 -0.58 22.29
CA ALA A 207 -13.31 -1.50 21.29
C ALA A 207 -13.19 -2.97 21.76
N ASP A 208 -14.11 -3.45 22.61
CA ASP A 208 -14.13 -4.74 23.30
C ASP A 208 -14.57 -5.94 22.43
N ARG A 209 -13.97 -7.13 22.65
CA ARG A 209 -14.25 -8.38 21.90
C ARG A 209 -15.68 -8.91 21.99
N ASN A 210 -16.42 -8.56 23.03
CA ASN A 210 -17.83 -8.93 23.20
C ASN A 210 -18.74 -7.95 22.45
N LEU A 211 -18.38 -6.66 22.40
CA LEU A 211 -19.08 -5.67 21.57
C LEU A 211 -18.85 -5.94 20.09
N SER A 212 -17.60 -6.19 19.65
CA SER A 212 -17.31 -6.55 18.25
C SER A 212 -18.07 -7.80 17.81
N THR A 213 -18.10 -8.84 18.65
CA THR A 213 -18.87 -10.07 18.41
C THR A 213 -20.38 -9.81 18.34
N PHE A 214 -20.92 -8.84 19.08
CA PHE A 214 -22.32 -8.42 18.99
C PHE A 214 -22.62 -7.65 17.69
N LEU A 215 -21.69 -6.79 17.25
CA LEU A 215 -21.79 -6.03 15.99
C LEU A 215 -21.51 -6.88 14.73
N GLY A 216 -21.13 -8.15 14.89
CA GLY A 216 -20.89 -9.08 13.79
C GLY A 216 -19.43 -9.14 13.30
N LEU A 217 -18.50 -8.58 14.07
CA LEU A 217 -17.05 -8.54 13.82
C LEU A 217 -16.28 -9.44 14.81
N PRO A 218 -16.58 -10.76 14.88
CA PRO A 218 -16.07 -11.64 15.93
C PRO A 218 -14.55 -11.70 15.96
N LYS A 219 -13.98 -11.86 17.17
CA LYS A 219 -12.53 -11.89 17.43
C LYS A 219 -11.79 -10.59 17.08
N THR A 220 -12.47 -9.45 17.05
CA THR A 220 -11.84 -8.13 16.86
C THR A 220 -11.79 -7.39 18.19
N GLU A 221 -10.66 -6.78 18.53
CA GLU A 221 -10.51 -5.97 19.74
C GLU A 221 -9.36 -4.96 19.58
N ALA A 222 -9.43 -3.81 20.23
CA ALA A 222 -8.26 -2.93 20.34
C ALA A 222 -7.13 -3.66 21.09
N VAL A 223 -5.90 -3.48 20.63
CA VAL A 223 -4.71 -3.94 21.36
C VAL A 223 -4.67 -3.28 22.74
N MET A 224 -5.08 -2.02 22.85
CA MET A 224 -5.17 -1.32 24.13
C MET A 224 -6.37 -1.70 25.03
N GLN A 225 -7.20 -2.70 24.68
CA GLN A 225 -8.11 -3.28 25.68
C GLN A 225 -7.29 -4.05 26.72
N GLN A 226 -7.47 -3.74 28.01
CA GLN A 226 -6.81 -4.56 29.04
C GLN A 226 -7.45 -5.96 29.13
N GLY A 227 -6.71 -6.98 28.71
CA GLY A 227 -7.01 -8.38 29.03
C GLY A 227 -6.53 -9.39 28.00
N THR A 228 -5.27 -9.83 28.12
CA THR A 228 -4.77 -11.01 27.38
C THR A 228 -5.10 -12.32 28.09
N TYR A 229 -5.07 -13.43 27.36
CA TYR A 229 -5.41 -14.77 27.84
C TYR A 229 -4.34 -15.80 27.43
N PHE A 230 -4.37 -16.99 28.05
CA PHE A 230 -3.54 -18.12 27.60
C PHE A 230 -4.06 -18.65 26.26
N ASP A 231 -3.16 -19.11 25.37
CA ASP A 231 -3.51 -19.53 23.99
C ASP A 231 -4.27 -18.41 23.24
N GLU A 232 -3.66 -17.23 23.23
CA GLU A 232 -4.16 -16.06 22.52
C GLU A 232 -3.03 -15.25 21.87
N ALA A 233 -3.19 -14.92 20.59
CA ALA A 233 -2.37 -13.95 19.88
C ALA A 233 -3.26 -12.78 19.40
N GLN A 234 -2.77 -11.55 19.55
CA GLN A 234 -3.38 -10.30 19.10
C GLN A 234 -2.27 -9.41 18.50
N ARG A 235 -1.59 -9.95 17.47
CA ARG A 235 -0.38 -9.39 16.86
C ARG A 235 -0.66 -8.40 15.71
N THR A 236 -1.80 -7.72 15.73
CA THR A 236 -2.14 -6.65 14.76
C THR A 236 -3.04 -5.60 15.40
N LEU A 237 -2.82 -4.33 15.06
CA LEU A 237 -3.60 -3.20 15.57
C LEU A 237 -5.08 -3.30 15.19
N GLY A 238 -5.95 -2.93 16.12
CA GLY A 238 -7.34 -2.60 15.83
C GLY A 238 -7.48 -1.22 15.21
N HIS A 239 -8.73 -0.84 14.95
CA HIS A 239 -9.08 0.45 14.35
C HIS A 239 -8.88 1.63 15.31
N ASP A 240 -9.30 1.44 16.56
CA ASP A 240 -9.12 2.34 17.70
C ASP A 240 -7.63 2.64 17.98
N ASP A 241 -6.79 1.59 17.96
CA ASP A 241 -5.35 1.74 18.22
C ASP A 241 -4.66 2.65 17.20
N VAL A 242 -4.90 2.43 15.91
CA VAL A 242 -4.36 3.26 14.82
C VAL A 242 -4.77 4.72 14.99
N ALA A 243 -6.04 4.99 15.29
CA ALA A 243 -6.52 6.36 15.42
C ALA A 243 -5.98 7.11 16.63
N THR A 244 -5.73 6.45 17.74
CA THR A 244 -5.12 7.09 18.91
C THR A 244 -3.76 7.70 18.53
N ILE A 245 -2.96 6.96 17.76
CA ILE A 245 -1.66 7.43 17.27
C ILE A 245 -1.84 8.48 16.17
N SER A 246 -2.71 8.24 15.18
CA SER A 246 -2.91 9.19 14.07
C SER A 246 -3.58 10.51 14.51
N TYR A 247 -4.39 10.54 15.58
CA TYR A 247 -4.95 11.77 16.13
C TYR A 247 -3.87 12.59 16.86
N ALA A 248 -3.04 11.96 17.70
CA ALA A 248 -1.88 12.64 18.29
C ALA A 248 -0.93 13.16 17.21
N ALA A 249 -0.76 12.43 16.11
CA ALA A 249 -0.02 12.83 14.92
C ALA A 249 -0.60 14.05 14.16
N SER A 250 -1.85 14.46 14.43
CA SER A 250 -2.44 15.72 13.93
C SER A 250 -2.00 16.98 14.71
N GLY A 251 -1.06 16.81 15.64
CA GLY A 251 -0.26 17.90 16.22
C GLY A 251 -0.86 18.62 17.43
N LEU A 252 -0.41 19.85 17.66
CA LEU A 252 -0.78 20.68 18.83
C LEU A 252 -1.95 21.63 18.57
N ASP A 253 -2.35 21.79 17.31
CA ASP A 253 -3.62 22.44 16.98
C ASP A 253 -4.76 21.41 16.84
N GLU A 254 -4.47 20.11 16.69
CA GLU A 254 -5.40 18.99 16.45
C GLU A 254 -6.09 19.01 15.05
N GLN A 255 -5.40 19.44 13.98
CA GLN A 255 -5.87 19.47 12.59
C GLN A 255 -4.88 18.75 11.67
N ALA A 256 -5.34 17.74 10.93
CA ALA A 256 -4.51 17.12 9.91
C ALA A 256 -4.35 18.07 8.70
N GLY A 257 -3.16 18.04 8.09
CA GLY A 257 -2.76 18.83 6.93
C GLY A 257 -2.18 20.22 7.25
N THR A 258 -1.58 20.39 8.43
CA THR A 258 -1.01 21.67 8.91
C THR A 258 0.53 21.66 8.97
N SER A 259 1.11 22.29 9.99
CA SER A 259 2.56 22.55 10.12
C SER A 259 3.24 21.77 11.25
N ASP A 260 2.44 21.19 12.14
CA ASP A 260 2.86 20.47 13.34
C ASP A 260 2.33 19.03 13.35
N ASP A 261 1.71 18.59 12.24
CA ASP A 261 1.57 17.19 11.83
C ASP A 261 2.93 16.47 11.83
N TYR A 262 2.95 15.20 12.26
CA TYR A 262 4.16 14.38 12.26
C TYR A 262 3.91 12.89 11.96
N THR A 263 4.93 12.20 11.45
CA THR A 263 4.95 10.73 11.42
C THR A 263 5.55 10.15 12.70
N VAL A 264 5.07 8.99 13.14
CA VAL A 264 5.71 8.20 14.21
C VAL A 264 6.43 7.02 13.56
N GLU A 265 7.75 6.93 13.75
CA GLU A 265 8.55 5.76 13.37
C GLU A 265 9.17 5.14 14.63
N LEU A 266 8.94 3.85 14.83
CA LEU A 266 9.65 3.08 15.86
C LEU A 266 10.92 2.48 15.25
N GLU A 267 12.07 2.68 15.88
CA GLU A 267 13.36 2.15 15.41
C GLU A 267 13.81 0.99 16.31
N TYR A 268 14.26 -0.14 15.73
CA TYR A 268 14.84 -1.22 16.53
C TYR A 268 16.20 -0.83 17.09
N GLY A 269 16.22 -0.53 18.40
CA GLY A 269 17.38 -0.07 19.14
C GLY A 269 18.47 -1.12 19.34
N GLY A 270 18.13 -2.40 19.19
CA GLY A 270 18.98 -3.55 19.50
C GLY A 270 18.87 -4.02 20.96
N ILE A 271 19.52 -5.13 21.28
CA ILE A 271 19.80 -5.53 22.66
C ILE A 271 20.87 -4.57 23.22
N SER A 272 20.44 -3.49 23.85
CA SER A 272 21.22 -2.26 24.10
C SER A 272 20.72 -1.51 25.33
N ASN A 273 21.66 -0.87 26.06
CA ASN A 273 21.38 0.13 27.11
C ASN A 273 21.97 1.51 26.73
N SER A 274 22.09 1.80 25.43
CA SER A 274 22.64 3.06 24.91
C SER A 274 21.85 3.53 23.69
N ASN A 275 21.41 4.79 23.74
CA ASN A 275 20.50 5.41 22.76
C ASN A 275 19.20 4.59 22.65
N CYS A 276 18.34 4.73 23.65
CA CYS A 276 17.10 3.99 23.83
C CYS A 276 16.08 4.93 24.48
N ASP A 277 14.94 5.14 23.85
CA ASP A 277 13.85 5.96 24.38
C ASP A 277 12.85 5.11 25.16
N VAL A 278 12.64 3.87 24.68
CA VAL A 278 11.93 2.79 25.38
C VAL A 278 12.92 1.65 25.62
N SER A 279 12.96 1.09 26.84
CA SER A 279 13.72 -0.12 27.17
C SER A 279 12.82 -1.23 27.70
N LEU A 280 12.91 -2.42 27.12
CA LEU A 280 12.14 -3.61 27.49
C LEU A 280 12.98 -4.54 28.36
N SER A 281 12.45 -4.98 29.52
CA SER A 281 13.16 -5.88 30.43
C SER A 281 12.25 -6.82 31.23
N PHE A 282 12.72 -8.04 31.52
CA PHE A 282 12.08 -8.97 32.44
C PHE A 282 12.54 -8.73 33.88
N THR A 283 11.62 -8.29 34.76
CA THR A 283 11.97 -7.77 36.10
C THR A 283 11.36 -8.59 37.24
N GLY A 284 11.58 -8.12 38.48
CA GLY A 284 10.95 -8.68 39.67
C GLY A 284 9.47 -8.31 39.85
N THR A 285 8.80 -7.71 38.86
CA THR A 285 7.39 -7.31 38.96
C THR A 285 6.45 -8.50 39.21
N THR A 286 5.39 -8.23 39.95
CA THR A 286 4.28 -9.16 40.21
C THR A 286 3.10 -8.97 39.26
N GLY A 287 3.11 -7.92 38.43
CA GLY A 287 2.18 -7.75 37.30
C GLY A 287 2.58 -8.62 36.10
N LEU A 288 1.71 -8.71 35.09
CA LEU A 288 2.02 -9.42 33.85
C LEU A 288 3.06 -8.65 33.03
N ALA A 289 2.75 -7.39 32.73
CA ALA A 289 3.68 -6.38 32.26
C ALA A 289 3.19 -4.98 32.69
N PHE A 290 3.99 -3.94 32.44
CA PHE A 290 3.56 -2.54 32.40
C PHE A 290 4.63 -1.67 31.71
N CYS A 291 4.21 -0.68 30.92
CA CYS A 291 5.02 0.49 30.57
C CYS A 291 4.93 1.54 31.70
N ALA A 292 6.08 1.91 32.27
CA ALA A 292 6.22 3.11 33.07
C ALA A 292 6.68 4.28 32.20
N THR A 293 6.00 5.43 32.32
CA THR A 293 6.34 6.67 31.62
C THR A 293 6.44 7.85 32.56
N GLU A 294 7.38 8.76 32.31
CA GLU A 294 7.29 10.16 32.77
C GLU A 294 6.94 11.07 31.57
N GLY A 295 6.42 12.28 31.82
CA GLY A 295 6.02 13.20 30.76
C GLY A 295 6.05 14.68 31.16
N GLU A 296 6.07 15.57 30.17
CA GLU A 296 6.05 17.03 30.33
C GLU A 296 4.97 17.66 29.42
N PHE A 297 4.30 18.70 29.92
CA PHE A 297 3.25 19.41 29.20
C PHE A 297 3.81 20.34 28.11
N ILE A 298 3.17 20.34 26.94
CA ILE A 298 3.57 21.13 25.76
C ILE A 298 2.40 22.00 25.23
N GLY A 299 2.66 22.85 24.23
CA GLY A 299 1.66 23.73 23.62
C GLY A 299 1.64 25.19 24.09
N GLN A 300 0.81 26.03 23.43
CA GLN A 300 0.81 27.48 23.62
C GLN A 300 -0.08 27.96 24.78
N THR A 301 0.43 28.90 25.59
CA THR A 301 -0.37 29.65 26.57
C THR A 301 -1.22 30.74 25.90
N GLY A 302 -2.48 30.44 25.59
CA GLY A 302 -3.44 31.33 24.90
C GLY A 302 -4.48 32.03 25.82
N PRO A 303 -5.16 33.09 25.36
CA PRO A 303 -5.95 33.99 26.22
C PRO A 303 -7.40 33.53 26.50
N VAL A 304 -7.59 32.40 27.19
CA VAL A 304 -8.87 32.04 27.85
C VAL A 304 -8.60 31.74 29.34
N PRO A 305 -9.36 32.32 30.30
CA PRO A 305 -9.19 31.97 31.72
C PRO A 305 -9.90 30.63 32.00
N GLY A 306 -9.17 29.51 31.98
CA GLY A 306 -9.76 28.19 32.23
C GLY A 306 -8.75 27.04 32.31
N ARG A 307 -8.34 26.50 31.16
CA ARG A 307 -7.34 25.43 31.03
C ARG A 307 -6.01 25.97 30.51
N VAL A 308 -4.93 25.28 30.86
CA VAL A 308 -3.59 25.42 30.29
C VAL A 308 -3.04 23.99 30.19
N TYR A 309 -2.47 23.63 29.03
CA TYR A 309 -2.00 22.29 28.67
C TYR A 309 -3.12 21.25 28.42
N ASN A 310 -3.46 21.05 27.15
CA ASN A 310 -4.21 19.90 26.60
C ASN A 310 -3.28 18.90 25.86
N HIS A 311 -1.96 19.13 25.87
CA HIS A 311 -0.96 18.22 25.28
C HIS A 311 0.19 17.96 26.25
N ALA A 312 0.73 16.75 26.23
CA ALA A 312 1.98 16.37 26.89
C ALA A 312 2.78 15.41 26.01
N HIS A 313 4.11 15.41 26.10
CA HIS A 313 4.94 14.34 25.54
C HIS A 313 5.44 13.39 26.64
N ILE A 314 5.85 12.20 26.23
CA ILE A 314 6.62 11.27 27.06
C ILE A 314 8.08 11.75 27.14
N THR A 315 8.68 11.77 28.34
CA THR A 315 10.08 12.17 28.55
C THR A 315 10.99 11.00 28.87
N THR A 316 10.45 9.93 29.47
CA THR A 316 11.12 8.63 29.64
C THR A 316 10.10 7.50 29.55
N ALA A 317 10.49 6.34 29.03
CA ALA A 317 9.64 5.16 28.94
C ALA A 317 10.42 3.85 29.21
N SER A 318 9.81 2.91 29.90
CA SER A 318 10.39 1.57 30.15
C SER A 318 9.33 0.53 30.39
N ILE A 319 9.44 -0.62 29.73
CA ILE A 319 8.50 -1.74 29.84
C ILE A 319 9.11 -2.83 30.72
N GLU A 320 8.40 -3.20 31.78
CA GLU A 320 8.76 -4.29 32.68
C GLU A 320 7.83 -5.50 32.47
N PHE A 321 8.38 -6.69 32.24
CA PHE A 321 7.63 -7.95 32.10
C PHE A 321 7.82 -8.87 33.31
N GLY A 322 6.75 -9.57 33.70
CA GLY A 322 6.72 -10.45 34.86
C GLY A 322 7.45 -11.78 34.67
N ASN A 323 8.47 -12.03 35.49
CA ASN A 323 9.25 -13.28 35.50
C ASN A 323 8.51 -14.54 36.00
N SER A 324 7.21 -14.43 36.36
CA SER A 324 6.44 -15.52 36.97
C SER A 324 5.44 -16.21 36.02
N PHE A 325 5.42 -15.83 34.74
CA PHE A 325 4.48 -16.36 33.74
C PHE A 325 5.19 -17.27 32.74
N ASN A 326 4.41 -18.15 32.10
CA ASN A 326 4.90 -19.06 31.06
C ASN A 326 4.79 -18.36 29.71
N TRP A 327 5.87 -17.74 29.25
CA TRP A 327 5.87 -16.94 28.04
C TRP A 327 6.06 -17.80 26.78
N TYR A 328 5.37 -17.42 25.71
CA TYR A 328 5.66 -17.83 24.35
C TYR A 328 6.34 -16.65 23.64
N PHE A 329 7.48 -16.91 22.99
CA PHE A 329 8.20 -15.91 22.18
C PHE A 329 8.07 -16.30 20.71
N ASN A 330 7.32 -15.51 19.94
CA ASN A 330 7.15 -15.74 18.51
C ASN A 330 8.49 -15.58 17.78
N GLN A 331 8.93 -16.63 17.07
CA GLN A 331 10.17 -16.60 16.26
C GLN A 331 9.89 -16.54 14.76
N GLU A 332 8.62 -16.41 14.38
CA GLU A 332 8.18 -16.11 13.01
C GLU A 332 8.29 -14.60 12.81
N THR A 333 9.04 -14.16 11.80
CA THR A 333 9.17 -12.74 11.42
C THR A 333 7.87 -12.23 10.78
N VAL A 334 7.50 -10.97 11.04
CA VAL A 334 6.36 -10.31 10.38
C VAL A 334 6.52 -10.39 8.86
N ASN A 335 5.50 -10.96 8.23
CA ASN A 335 5.40 -11.07 6.79
C ASN A 335 5.46 -9.69 6.09
N LEU A 336 6.13 -9.67 4.94
CA LEU A 336 6.36 -8.48 4.11
C LEU A 336 5.62 -8.65 2.79
N ALA A 337 5.19 -7.53 2.20
CA ALA A 337 4.50 -7.60 0.92
C ALA A 337 5.45 -8.14 -0.18
N PRO A 338 5.01 -9.07 -1.04
CA PRO A 338 5.82 -9.55 -2.15
C PRO A 338 6.15 -8.40 -3.10
N VAL A 339 7.38 -8.33 -3.59
CA VAL A 339 7.78 -7.33 -4.58
C VAL A 339 7.50 -7.88 -5.97
N VAL A 340 6.85 -7.10 -6.83
CA VAL A 340 6.71 -7.39 -8.26
C VAL A 340 7.58 -6.44 -9.07
N THR A 341 8.14 -6.92 -10.18
CA THR A 341 8.87 -6.09 -11.13
C THR A 341 7.88 -5.20 -11.87
N ALA A 342 8.19 -3.91 -12.00
CA ALA A 342 7.32 -2.97 -12.72
C ALA A 342 7.14 -3.36 -14.19
N ILE A 343 5.97 -3.06 -14.75
CA ILE A 343 5.59 -3.39 -16.13
C ILE A 343 5.18 -2.09 -16.84
N ASP A 344 5.95 -1.68 -17.85
CA ASP A 344 5.60 -0.52 -18.67
C ASP A 344 4.31 -0.78 -19.49
N ASP A 345 3.61 0.29 -19.89
CA ASP A 345 2.47 0.19 -20.81
C ASP A 345 2.89 -0.51 -22.12
N GLN A 346 2.07 -1.45 -22.60
CA GLN A 346 2.34 -2.24 -23.80
C GLN A 346 1.47 -1.75 -24.96
N VAL A 347 2.09 -1.52 -26.12
CA VAL A 347 1.40 -1.20 -27.38
C VAL A 347 1.57 -2.39 -28.33
N LEU A 348 0.49 -2.76 -29.02
CA LEU A 348 0.41 -3.87 -29.97
C LEU A 348 -0.40 -3.44 -31.19
N LEU A 349 -0.14 -4.04 -32.34
CA LEU A 349 -1.05 -3.97 -33.48
C LEU A 349 -2.21 -4.97 -33.33
N GLU A 350 -3.16 -4.94 -34.26
CA GLU A 350 -4.07 -6.08 -34.43
C GLU A 350 -3.30 -7.27 -35.03
N GLN A 351 -3.75 -8.51 -34.74
CA GLN A 351 -3.12 -9.78 -35.16
C GLN A 351 -1.73 -10.09 -34.54
N ASP A 352 -1.23 -9.23 -33.66
CA ASP A 352 -0.01 -9.39 -32.86
C ASP A 352 -0.12 -10.48 -31.78
N ILE A 353 1.01 -11.11 -31.42
CA ILE A 353 1.09 -12.08 -30.31
C ILE A 353 2.24 -11.72 -29.37
N LEU A 354 1.88 -11.22 -28.17
CA LEU A 354 2.82 -10.77 -27.15
C LEU A 354 2.83 -11.70 -25.92
N GLN A 355 4.00 -11.88 -25.31
CA GLN A 355 4.18 -12.56 -24.02
C GLN A 355 4.86 -11.64 -23.00
N ILE A 356 4.09 -11.21 -22.00
CA ILE A 356 4.55 -10.34 -20.91
C ILE A 356 4.96 -11.24 -19.74
N ASN A 357 6.22 -11.16 -19.33
CA ASN A 357 6.79 -12.01 -18.28
C ASN A 357 6.73 -11.29 -16.91
N VAL A 358 5.77 -11.67 -16.09
CA VAL A 358 5.64 -11.21 -14.71
C VAL A 358 6.70 -11.89 -13.84
N ASN A 359 7.46 -11.09 -13.09
CA ASN A 359 8.50 -11.57 -12.18
C ASN A 359 8.29 -10.95 -10.79
N SER A 360 8.11 -11.78 -9.76
CA SER A 360 7.90 -11.35 -8.38
C SER A 360 8.70 -12.20 -7.38
N SER A 361 8.95 -11.64 -6.19
CA SER A 361 9.70 -12.30 -5.12
C SER A 361 9.29 -11.76 -3.75
N ASP A 362 9.15 -12.65 -2.77
CA ASP A 362 9.06 -12.31 -1.36
C ASP A 362 10.43 -12.49 -0.64
N ALA A 363 10.60 -11.80 0.48
CA ALA A 363 11.77 -11.82 1.35
C ALA A 363 11.72 -12.91 2.45
N GLY A 364 10.54 -13.39 2.85
CA GLY A 364 10.39 -14.57 3.72
C GLY A 364 10.65 -15.90 2.98
N GLY A 365 10.33 -15.93 1.69
CA GLY A 365 10.31 -17.12 0.85
C GLY A 365 8.94 -17.81 0.77
N ASP A 366 7.86 -17.08 1.09
CA ASP A 366 6.49 -17.58 1.10
C ASP A 366 5.95 -17.79 -0.33
N ALA A 367 4.94 -18.64 -0.48
CA ALA A 367 4.42 -19.03 -1.79
C ALA A 367 3.52 -17.95 -2.38
N LEU A 368 3.82 -17.53 -3.62
CA LEU A 368 3.11 -16.44 -4.28
C LEU A 368 1.99 -16.94 -5.19
N VAL A 369 0.86 -16.24 -5.16
CA VAL A 369 -0.28 -16.40 -6.06
C VAL A 369 -0.44 -15.11 -6.86
N ILE A 370 -0.40 -15.23 -8.19
CA ILE A 370 -0.44 -14.10 -9.13
C ILE A 370 -1.80 -14.07 -9.84
N THR A 371 -2.48 -12.93 -9.75
CA THR A 371 -3.80 -12.72 -10.36
C THR A 371 -3.85 -11.39 -11.11
N ALA A 372 -4.77 -11.26 -12.08
CA ALA A 372 -4.98 -10.02 -12.82
C ALA A 372 -6.48 -9.73 -13.00
N VAL A 373 -6.83 -8.44 -13.01
CA VAL A 373 -8.16 -7.90 -13.31
C VAL A 373 -8.01 -6.86 -14.42
N GLY A 374 -8.99 -6.74 -15.31
CA GLY A 374 -8.95 -5.79 -16.43
C GLY A 374 -8.28 -6.31 -17.71
N LEU A 375 -7.87 -7.59 -17.75
CA LEU A 375 -7.44 -8.23 -18.99
C LEU A 375 -8.59 -8.26 -20.03
N PRO A 376 -8.32 -7.92 -21.31
CA PRO A 376 -9.28 -8.09 -22.39
C PRO A 376 -9.52 -9.57 -22.74
N THR A 377 -10.56 -9.86 -23.52
CA THR A 377 -10.97 -11.25 -23.85
C THR A 377 -9.95 -12.04 -24.68
N PHE A 378 -9.03 -11.34 -25.34
CA PHE A 378 -7.91 -11.89 -26.12
C PHE A 378 -6.60 -12.00 -25.33
N ALA A 379 -6.62 -11.76 -24.01
CA ALA A 379 -5.48 -11.92 -23.12
C ALA A 379 -5.75 -12.91 -21.98
N ASN A 380 -4.73 -13.71 -21.60
CA ASN A 380 -4.84 -14.67 -20.51
C ASN A 380 -3.54 -14.75 -19.69
N LEU A 381 -3.67 -14.66 -18.36
CA LEU A 381 -2.59 -14.91 -17.41
C LEU A 381 -2.46 -16.41 -17.07
N VAL A 382 -1.23 -16.91 -17.00
CA VAL A 382 -0.87 -18.22 -16.45
C VAL A 382 0.16 -18.01 -15.33
N ASP A 383 -0.23 -18.30 -14.10
CA ASP A 383 0.66 -18.34 -12.94
C ASP A 383 1.44 -19.68 -12.93
N ASN A 384 2.76 -19.61 -12.76
CA ASN A 384 3.63 -20.79 -12.69
C ASN A 384 3.75 -21.34 -11.25
N GLY A 385 3.36 -20.56 -10.24
CA GLY A 385 3.45 -20.94 -8.82
C GLY A 385 4.87 -20.93 -8.25
N ASP A 386 5.81 -20.21 -8.89
CA ASP A 386 7.22 -20.07 -8.49
C ASP A 386 7.66 -18.61 -8.34
N GLY A 387 6.70 -17.67 -8.27
CA GLY A 387 6.93 -16.23 -8.30
C GLY A 387 6.91 -15.63 -9.72
N THR A 388 6.78 -16.44 -10.76
CA THR A 388 6.62 -15.98 -12.15
C THR A 388 5.24 -16.27 -12.72
N ALA A 389 4.78 -15.42 -13.63
CA ALA A 389 3.59 -15.66 -14.45
C ALA A 389 3.81 -15.13 -15.87
N VAL A 390 3.04 -15.65 -16.84
CA VAL A 390 3.05 -15.16 -18.22
C VAL A 390 1.66 -14.67 -18.58
N ILE A 391 1.54 -13.43 -19.05
CA ILE A 391 0.35 -12.94 -19.73
C ILE A 391 0.60 -13.11 -21.23
N THR A 392 -0.18 -13.96 -21.88
CA THR A 392 -0.20 -14.05 -23.35
C THR A 392 -1.34 -13.16 -23.86
N VAL A 393 -1.01 -12.29 -24.80
CA VAL A 393 -1.97 -11.48 -25.58
C VAL A 393 -1.94 -12.01 -27.02
N SER A 394 -3.08 -12.11 -27.69
CA SER A 394 -3.16 -12.54 -29.09
C SER A 394 -4.36 -11.87 -29.75
N THR A 395 -4.14 -10.72 -30.39
CA THR A 395 -5.19 -9.89 -30.97
C THR A 395 -5.73 -10.50 -32.27
N GLU A 396 -6.98 -10.21 -32.62
CA GLU A 396 -7.57 -10.46 -33.94
C GLU A 396 -8.02 -9.12 -34.56
N THR A 397 -8.48 -9.13 -35.82
CA THR A 397 -8.98 -7.91 -36.49
C THR A 397 -10.27 -7.39 -35.81
N GLY A 398 -10.27 -6.13 -35.35
CA GLY A 398 -11.34 -5.49 -34.59
C GLY A 398 -11.22 -5.56 -33.06
N ASP A 399 -10.01 -5.77 -32.53
CA ASP A 399 -9.69 -5.73 -31.09
C ASP A 399 -9.15 -4.36 -30.61
N GLU A 400 -9.09 -3.33 -31.47
CA GLU A 400 -8.76 -1.92 -31.15
C GLU A 400 -9.32 -1.49 -29.77
N SER A 401 -8.44 -1.33 -28.78
CA SER A 401 -8.86 -1.09 -27.41
C SER A 401 -7.73 -0.58 -26.50
N ILE A 402 -8.14 0.06 -25.41
CA ILE A 402 -7.24 0.41 -24.29
C ILE A 402 -7.80 -0.28 -23.04
N SER A 403 -7.03 -1.22 -22.50
CA SER A 403 -7.39 -2.04 -21.33
C SER A 403 -6.41 -1.79 -20.18
N GLN A 404 -6.85 -1.15 -19.11
CA GLN A 404 -6.06 -0.99 -17.89
C GLN A 404 -6.07 -2.30 -17.10
N VAL A 405 -4.90 -2.93 -16.99
CA VAL A 405 -4.69 -4.18 -16.25
C VAL A 405 -4.20 -3.85 -14.84
N THR A 406 -4.84 -4.43 -13.83
CA THR A 406 -4.36 -4.44 -12.45
C THR A 406 -3.91 -5.85 -12.09
N LEU A 407 -2.60 -6.02 -11.97
CA LEU A 407 -1.97 -7.22 -11.44
C LEU A 407 -2.07 -7.21 -9.90
N SER A 408 -2.13 -8.37 -9.27
CA SER A 408 -2.09 -8.52 -7.82
C SER A 408 -1.35 -9.80 -7.45
N VAL A 409 -0.22 -9.63 -6.77
CA VAL A 409 0.62 -10.71 -6.22
C VAL A 409 0.33 -10.81 -4.73
N THR A 410 -0.05 -11.98 -4.25
CA THR A 410 -0.39 -12.24 -2.83
C THR A 410 0.45 -13.41 -2.31
N ASP A 411 1.01 -13.29 -1.12
CA ASP A 411 1.77 -14.36 -0.45
C ASP A 411 0.87 -15.34 0.35
N ASP A 412 1.45 -16.47 0.80
CA ASP A 412 0.79 -17.41 1.72
C ASP A 412 1.22 -17.27 3.21
N GLY A 413 2.01 -16.24 3.51
CA GLY A 413 2.43 -15.85 4.86
C GLY A 413 1.28 -15.39 5.76
N LEU A 414 1.56 -15.14 7.04
CA LEU A 414 0.55 -14.82 8.06
C LEU A 414 0.82 -13.49 8.78
N PRO A 415 -0.06 -12.47 8.67
CA PRO A 415 -1.19 -12.40 7.74
C PRO A 415 -0.73 -12.35 6.29
N ASN A 416 -1.57 -12.81 5.36
CA ASN A 416 -1.29 -12.70 3.93
C ASN A 416 -1.20 -11.23 3.53
N VAL A 417 -0.15 -10.85 2.81
CA VAL A 417 0.04 -9.50 2.26
C VAL A 417 0.01 -9.56 0.73
N SER A 418 -0.25 -8.42 0.10
CA SER A 418 -0.28 -8.32 -1.36
C SER A 418 0.24 -6.99 -1.87
N THR A 419 0.79 -7.04 -3.09
CA THR A 419 1.24 -5.89 -3.86
C THR A 419 0.51 -5.88 -5.19
N GLN A 420 0.23 -4.68 -5.70
CA GLN A 420 -0.41 -4.47 -6.99
C GLN A 420 0.52 -3.74 -7.95
N GLU A 421 0.36 -4.01 -9.24
CA GLU A 421 1.00 -3.25 -10.32
C GLU A 421 -0.06 -2.93 -11.38
N VAL A 422 0.05 -1.77 -12.03
CA VAL A 422 -0.97 -1.28 -12.96
C VAL A 422 -0.33 -0.74 -14.23
N PHE A 423 -0.73 -1.31 -15.37
CA PHE A 423 -0.25 -0.94 -16.71
C PHE A 423 -1.40 -1.01 -17.72
N GLN A 424 -1.21 -0.44 -18.90
CA GLN A 424 -2.16 -0.45 -20.01
C GLN A 424 -1.73 -1.47 -21.07
N LEU A 425 -2.71 -2.19 -21.61
CA LEU A 425 -2.63 -2.84 -22.92
C LEU A 425 -3.33 -1.92 -23.92
N ILE A 426 -2.61 -1.48 -24.95
CA ILE A 426 -3.10 -0.62 -26.03
C ILE A 426 -3.00 -1.44 -27.32
N VAL A 427 -4.11 -1.61 -28.02
CA VAL A 427 -4.20 -2.26 -29.33
C VAL A 427 -4.61 -1.21 -30.35
N THR A 428 -3.78 -1.00 -31.37
CA THR A 428 -4.02 -0.05 -32.48
C THR A 428 -4.35 -0.76 -33.78
N LEU A 429 -5.21 -0.14 -34.58
CA LEU A 429 -5.61 -0.65 -35.89
C LEU A 429 -4.48 -0.50 -36.93
N ASP A 430 -4.27 -1.59 -37.68
CA ASP A 430 -3.49 -1.72 -38.89
C ASP A 430 -4.37 -2.58 -39.82
N THR A 431 -4.87 -2.00 -40.91
CA THR A 431 -5.97 -2.58 -41.70
C THR A 431 -5.49 -3.56 -42.78
N ASP A 432 -4.25 -3.45 -43.26
CA ASP A 432 -3.68 -4.35 -44.28
C ASP A 432 -2.46 -5.17 -43.83
N ASN A 433 -1.95 -4.93 -42.61
CA ASN A 433 -0.94 -5.68 -41.85
C ASN A 433 0.50 -5.47 -42.33
N ASP A 434 0.84 -4.22 -42.63
CA ASP A 434 2.14 -3.82 -43.17
C ASP A 434 3.16 -3.39 -42.09
N GLY A 435 2.68 -3.13 -40.86
CA GLY A 435 3.48 -2.68 -39.73
C GLY A 435 3.32 -1.20 -39.36
N LEU A 436 2.63 -0.40 -40.20
CA LEU A 436 2.25 0.98 -39.94
C LEU A 436 0.80 1.06 -39.45
N THR A 437 0.44 2.03 -38.59
CA THR A 437 -0.94 2.14 -38.10
C THR A 437 -1.81 2.99 -39.02
N ASP A 438 -3.10 2.65 -39.15
CA ASP A 438 -4.15 3.46 -39.79
C ASP A 438 -4.06 4.96 -39.41
N TYR A 439 -3.64 5.24 -38.17
CA TYR A 439 -3.47 6.59 -37.67
C TYR A 439 -2.23 7.27 -38.25
N ASP A 440 -1.06 6.64 -38.19
CA ASP A 440 0.21 7.21 -38.64
C ASP A 440 0.23 7.36 -40.17
N GLU A 441 -0.32 6.39 -40.87
CA GLU A 441 -0.62 6.47 -42.30
C GLU A 441 -1.43 7.72 -42.68
N ILE A 442 -2.62 7.88 -42.11
CA ILE A 442 -3.55 8.97 -42.46
C ILE A 442 -3.02 10.34 -42.00
N ASN A 443 -2.24 10.41 -40.92
CA ASN A 443 -1.91 11.69 -40.25
C ASN A 443 -0.44 12.11 -40.34
N GLU A 444 0.51 11.18 -40.50
CA GLU A 444 1.95 11.48 -40.60
C GLU A 444 2.50 11.18 -42.00
N TYR A 445 2.31 9.97 -42.53
CA TYR A 445 2.96 9.50 -43.78
C TYR A 445 2.16 9.76 -45.07
N GLN A 446 0.84 9.94 -44.97
CA GLN A 446 -0.11 10.18 -46.08
C GLN A 446 -0.30 8.99 -47.06
N THR A 447 -0.10 7.77 -46.57
CA THR A 447 -0.26 6.48 -47.27
C THR A 447 -1.73 6.01 -47.32
N LEU A 448 -1.96 4.74 -47.69
CA LEU A 448 -3.28 4.17 -47.96
C LEU A 448 -3.56 2.90 -47.10
N PRO A 449 -4.35 3.00 -46.01
CA PRO A 449 -4.67 1.88 -45.10
C PRO A 449 -5.48 0.71 -45.68
N ASP A 450 -5.59 0.56 -47.00
CA ASP A 450 -6.15 -0.63 -47.65
C ASP A 450 -5.25 -1.15 -48.79
N ASN A 451 -3.95 -0.79 -48.76
CA ASN A 451 -2.94 -1.06 -49.77
C ASN A 451 -1.48 -0.93 -49.21
N PRO A 452 -0.82 -2.04 -48.83
CA PRO A 452 0.47 -2.08 -48.10
C PRO A 452 1.71 -1.91 -49.02
N ASP A 453 1.66 -0.96 -49.95
CA ASP A 453 2.63 -0.64 -51.02
C ASP A 453 2.05 0.58 -51.78
N THR A 454 2.08 1.77 -51.17
CA THR A 454 1.27 2.93 -51.59
C THR A 454 1.61 3.44 -53.00
N ASP A 455 2.88 3.37 -53.42
CA ASP A 455 3.32 3.85 -54.74
C ASP A 455 3.52 2.73 -55.79
N GLY A 456 3.62 1.46 -55.38
CA GLY A 456 3.77 0.32 -56.28
C GLY A 456 5.22 -0.09 -56.57
N ASP A 457 6.17 0.28 -55.73
CA ASP A 457 7.57 -0.13 -55.85
C ASP A 457 7.81 -1.62 -55.49
N PHE A 458 6.93 -2.19 -54.65
CA PHE A 458 6.87 -3.53 -54.03
C PHE A 458 7.38 -3.67 -52.58
N ILE A 459 8.01 -2.67 -51.98
CA ILE A 459 8.28 -2.62 -50.53
C ILE A 459 6.99 -2.17 -49.81
N SER A 460 6.81 -2.52 -48.52
CA SER A 460 5.65 -2.02 -47.74
C SER A 460 5.94 -0.68 -47.09
N ASP A 461 4.89 0.09 -46.86
CA ASP A 461 4.97 1.45 -46.33
C ASP A 461 5.59 1.46 -44.91
N GLY A 462 5.27 0.45 -44.10
CA GLY A 462 5.84 0.19 -42.78
C GLY A 462 7.33 -0.22 -42.81
N ASP A 463 7.76 -1.09 -43.73
CA ASP A 463 9.17 -1.45 -43.90
C ASP A 463 9.99 -0.22 -44.33
N GLU A 464 9.46 0.56 -45.28
CA GLU A 464 10.06 1.82 -45.74
C GLU A 464 10.23 2.85 -44.63
N VAL A 465 9.19 3.07 -43.81
CA VAL A 465 9.23 4.00 -42.68
C VAL A 465 10.25 3.56 -41.63
N ASN A 466 10.36 2.25 -41.37
CA ASN A 466 11.29 1.68 -40.41
C ASN A 466 12.76 1.76 -40.85
N ASP A 467 13.06 1.46 -42.11
CA ASP A 467 14.43 1.55 -42.68
C ASP A 467 14.79 2.97 -43.18
N GLY A 468 13.84 3.91 -43.17
CA GLY A 468 14.06 5.34 -43.34
C GLY A 468 14.10 5.82 -44.79
N SER A 469 13.29 5.21 -45.66
CA SER A 469 12.98 5.69 -47.00
C SER A 469 11.68 6.53 -47.04
N ASN A 470 10.81 6.41 -48.05
CA ASN A 470 9.64 7.28 -48.21
C ASN A 470 8.51 6.61 -49.04
N PRO A 471 7.41 6.16 -48.40
CA PRO A 471 6.37 5.30 -48.99
C PRO A 471 5.37 6.02 -49.92
N ASN A 472 5.89 6.89 -50.78
CA ASN A 472 5.15 7.81 -51.65
C ASN A 472 5.99 8.24 -52.89
N ASP A 473 7.13 7.58 -53.15
CA ASP A 473 8.10 7.88 -54.22
C ASP A 473 8.79 6.59 -54.68
N ASP A 474 8.34 6.02 -55.81
CA ASP A 474 8.77 4.72 -56.37
C ASP A 474 10.25 4.64 -56.81
N THR A 475 11.05 5.61 -56.38
CA THR A 475 12.51 5.72 -56.56
C THR A 475 13.28 5.86 -55.25
N SER A 476 12.60 5.88 -54.10
CA SER A 476 13.18 6.09 -52.77
C SER A 476 13.41 4.76 -52.04
N TRP A 477 14.45 4.00 -52.39
CA TRP A 477 14.69 2.68 -51.79
C TRP A 477 15.44 2.76 -50.44
N PRO A 478 15.23 1.81 -49.51
CA PRO A 478 16.04 1.66 -48.30
C PRO A 478 17.54 1.64 -48.57
N ASN A 479 18.30 2.41 -47.78
CA ASN A 479 19.76 2.66 -47.95
C ASN A 479 20.65 1.40 -47.99
N TYR A 480 20.11 0.23 -47.67
CA TYR A 480 20.83 -1.04 -47.67
C TYR A 480 20.56 -1.93 -48.87
N ALA A 481 19.44 -1.76 -49.59
CA ALA A 481 18.96 -2.65 -50.65
C ALA A 481 18.63 -1.87 -51.95
N ASP A 482 19.31 -0.75 -52.19
CA ASP A 482 19.04 0.22 -53.27
C ASP A 482 19.34 -0.27 -54.71
N GLY A 483 19.94 -1.44 -54.90
CA GLY A 483 20.36 -1.96 -56.20
C GLY A 483 21.75 -1.51 -56.67
N ASP A 484 22.49 -0.68 -55.91
CA ASP A 484 23.82 -0.16 -56.27
C ASP A 484 24.94 -1.13 -55.83
N ILE A 485 25.43 -1.92 -56.78
CA ILE A 485 26.47 -2.95 -56.60
C ILE A 485 27.63 -2.79 -57.60
N SER A 486 27.68 -1.66 -58.32
CA SER A 486 28.65 -1.36 -59.36
C SER A 486 29.35 -0.01 -59.11
N PRO A 487 30.69 0.04 -59.17
CA PRO A 487 31.62 -1.08 -59.32
C PRO A 487 31.65 -2.06 -58.14
N LEU A 488 31.90 -3.34 -58.43
CA LEU A 488 32.02 -4.41 -57.44
C LEU A 488 32.92 -4.02 -56.24
N GLY A 489 32.39 -4.11 -55.02
CA GLY A 489 33.04 -3.72 -53.77
C GLY A 489 33.13 -2.20 -53.50
N LEU A 490 32.62 -1.35 -54.40
CA LEU A 490 32.60 0.12 -54.31
C LEU A 490 31.38 0.71 -55.09
N PRO A 491 30.14 0.57 -54.58
CA PRO A 491 28.93 1.26 -55.10
C PRO A 491 29.19 2.74 -55.42
N ASP A 492 28.64 3.26 -56.54
CA ASP A 492 28.95 4.62 -57.06
C ASP A 492 27.81 5.66 -57.01
N GLY A 493 26.65 5.26 -56.49
CA GLY A 493 25.45 6.07 -56.25
C GLY A 493 24.51 6.13 -57.45
N LEU A 494 24.58 5.18 -58.39
CA LEU A 494 23.86 5.21 -59.67
C LEU A 494 23.42 3.81 -60.12
N ILE A 495 22.19 3.41 -59.81
CA ILE A 495 21.60 2.15 -60.31
C ILE A 495 21.60 2.15 -61.85
N ASN A 496 22.38 1.28 -62.48
CA ASN A 496 22.56 1.28 -63.93
C ASN A 496 22.90 -0.11 -64.52
N ALA A 497 23.17 -0.17 -65.83
CA ALA A 497 23.50 -1.41 -66.53
C ALA A 497 24.80 -2.10 -66.06
N GLY A 498 25.63 -1.42 -65.26
CA GLY A 498 26.75 -2.02 -64.53
C GLY A 498 26.27 -2.97 -63.43
N ASP A 499 25.29 -2.55 -62.64
CA ASP A 499 24.73 -3.27 -61.49
C ASP A 499 24.06 -4.56 -61.93
N TYR A 500 23.19 -4.48 -62.93
CA TYR A 500 22.58 -5.66 -63.55
C TYR A 500 23.64 -6.64 -64.09
N LEU A 501 24.80 -6.16 -64.55
CA LEU A 501 25.90 -7.01 -64.99
C LEU A 501 26.70 -7.61 -63.80
N ILE A 502 26.69 -6.99 -62.63
CA ILE A 502 27.23 -7.59 -61.40
C ILE A 502 26.25 -8.63 -60.85
N ALA A 503 24.98 -8.29 -60.64
CA ALA A 503 23.93 -9.21 -60.20
C ALA A 503 23.85 -10.45 -61.11
N GLN A 504 23.82 -10.25 -62.43
CA GLN A 504 23.80 -11.36 -63.40
C GLN A 504 25.00 -12.30 -63.25
N ARG A 505 26.16 -11.79 -62.82
CA ARG A 505 27.36 -12.60 -62.66
C ARG A 505 27.43 -13.27 -61.29
N ILE A 506 26.70 -12.76 -60.30
CA ILE A 506 26.48 -13.42 -59.01
C ILE A 506 25.47 -14.56 -59.17
N SER A 507 24.29 -14.32 -59.75
CA SER A 507 23.24 -15.35 -59.94
C SER A 507 23.64 -16.45 -60.94
N LEU A 508 24.53 -16.18 -61.90
CA LEU A 508 25.16 -17.20 -62.75
C LEU A 508 26.35 -17.93 -62.08
N GLY A 509 26.78 -17.51 -60.90
CA GLY A 509 27.91 -18.09 -60.17
C GLY A 509 29.29 -17.82 -60.79
N GLU A 510 29.44 -16.77 -61.62
CA GLU A 510 30.73 -16.33 -62.15
C GLU A 510 31.59 -15.61 -61.09
N ILE A 511 30.94 -14.95 -60.13
CA ILE A 511 31.52 -14.31 -58.96
C ILE A 511 30.67 -14.64 -57.73
N SER A 512 31.23 -14.48 -56.54
CA SER A 512 30.49 -14.59 -55.27
C SER A 512 30.26 -13.18 -54.73
N ALA A 513 29.03 -12.91 -54.28
CA ALA A 513 28.74 -11.70 -53.51
C ALA A 513 29.56 -11.65 -52.22
N THR A 514 29.94 -10.46 -51.78
CA THR A 514 30.36 -10.19 -50.40
C THR A 514 29.17 -9.67 -49.61
N SER A 515 29.37 -9.37 -48.32
CA SER A 515 28.36 -8.73 -47.47
C SER A 515 27.88 -7.36 -47.99
N LEU A 516 28.60 -6.72 -48.91
CA LEU A 516 28.20 -5.46 -49.52
C LEU A 516 27.27 -5.68 -50.73
N GLU A 517 27.61 -6.60 -51.62
CA GLU A 517 26.69 -6.94 -52.71
C GLU A 517 25.43 -7.66 -52.18
N LEU A 518 25.53 -8.42 -51.08
CA LEU A 518 24.37 -9.05 -50.41
C LEU A 518 23.51 -8.08 -49.60
N SER A 519 23.93 -6.85 -49.33
CA SER A 519 22.96 -5.83 -48.89
C SER A 519 22.34 -5.20 -50.13
N HIS A 520 23.15 -4.52 -50.94
CA HIS A 520 22.64 -3.63 -51.98
C HIS A 520 21.96 -4.35 -53.17
N GLY A 521 22.28 -5.61 -53.45
CA GLY A 521 21.78 -6.32 -54.64
C GLY A 521 20.86 -7.50 -54.35
N ASP A 522 20.51 -7.73 -53.09
CA ASP A 522 19.57 -8.75 -52.62
C ASP A 522 18.22 -8.04 -52.42
N LEU A 523 17.37 -8.10 -53.46
CA LEU A 523 16.17 -7.29 -53.62
C LEU A 523 14.89 -8.13 -53.45
N PHE A 524 15.00 -9.45 -53.39
CA PHE A 524 13.87 -10.37 -53.40
C PHE A 524 13.86 -11.34 -52.21
N PRO A 525 12.71 -11.55 -51.54
CA PRO A 525 11.51 -10.71 -51.59
C PRO A 525 11.78 -9.23 -51.25
N PRO A 526 11.08 -8.27 -51.89
CA PRO A 526 11.03 -6.87 -51.42
C PRO A 526 10.63 -6.79 -49.95
N GLY A 527 11.19 -5.81 -49.23
CA GLY A 527 11.08 -5.69 -47.76
C GLY A 527 11.85 -6.76 -46.96
N SER A 528 11.95 -8.00 -47.48
CA SER A 528 12.53 -9.15 -46.79
C SER A 528 13.52 -9.97 -47.66
N PRO A 529 14.73 -9.45 -47.97
CA PRO A 529 15.75 -10.15 -48.78
C PRO A 529 16.12 -11.55 -48.26
N ASP A 530 16.25 -12.55 -49.14
CA ASP A 530 16.39 -13.96 -48.73
C ASP A 530 17.83 -14.41 -48.43
N GLY A 531 18.82 -13.57 -48.73
CA GLY A 531 20.26 -13.83 -48.58
C GLY A 531 20.96 -14.24 -49.89
N VAL A 532 20.28 -14.18 -51.04
CA VAL A 532 20.75 -14.76 -52.31
C VAL A 532 20.32 -13.95 -53.54
N ILE A 533 21.25 -13.21 -54.14
CA ILE A 533 21.08 -12.59 -55.47
C ILE A 533 20.87 -13.68 -56.54
N ASP A 534 19.63 -13.83 -56.96
CA ASP A 534 19.03 -14.85 -57.81
C ASP A 534 18.52 -14.20 -59.14
N THR A 535 17.83 -14.97 -59.99
CA THR A 535 17.09 -14.42 -61.14
C THR A 535 15.94 -13.48 -60.80
N SER A 536 15.47 -13.46 -59.55
CA SER A 536 14.34 -12.65 -59.06
C SER A 536 14.76 -11.19 -58.86
N ASP A 537 15.90 -10.98 -58.23
CA ASP A 537 16.56 -9.68 -58.02
C ASP A 537 16.92 -9.03 -59.36
N LEU A 538 17.37 -9.83 -60.33
CA LEU A 538 17.59 -9.35 -61.71
C LEU A 538 16.33 -8.75 -62.33
N ILE A 539 15.12 -9.17 -61.94
CA ILE A 539 13.86 -8.63 -62.48
C ILE A 539 13.54 -7.29 -61.83
N LEU A 540 13.77 -7.15 -60.51
CA LEU A 540 13.60 -5.89 -59.77
C LEU A 540 14.66 -4.85 -60.17
N LEU A 541 15.94 -5.22 -60.20
CA LEU A 541 17.02 -4.36 -60.67
C LEU A 541 16.80 -3.90 -62.13
N LEU A 542 16.13 -4.72 -62.95
CA LEU A 542 15.72 -4.36 -64.31
C LEU A 542 14.46 -3.47 -64.37
N LYS A 543 13.65 -3.37 -63.30
CA LYS A 543 12.61 -2.33 -63.11
C LYS A 543 13.31 -0.98 -62.88
N LEU A 544 14.20 -0.92 -61.90
CA LEU A 544 14.96 0.27 -61.49
C LEU A 544 15.76 0.89 -62.66
N ILE A 545 16.41 0.07 -63.49
CA ILE A 545 17.22 0.55 -64.63
C ILE A 545 16.37 1.04 -65.84
N GLN A 546 15.03 0.90 -65.80
CA GLN A 546 14.14 1.25 -66.93
C GLN A 546 13.37 2.56 -66.78
N GLN A 547 13.51 3.27 -65.66
CA GLN A 547 12.94 4.61 -65.43
C GLN A 547 13.86 5.73 -65.97
#